data_AF-A0A5N5FGZ5-F1
#
_entry.id   AF-A0A5N5FGZ5-F1
#
_cell.length_a   1.000
_cell.length_b   1.000
_cell.length_c   1.000
_cell.angle_alpha   90.00
_cell.angle_beta   90.00
_cell.angle_gamma   90.00
#
_symmetry.space_group_name_H-M   'P 1'
#
loop_
_entity.id
_entity.type
_entity.pdbx_description
1 polymer ?
#
loop_
_entity_poly.entity_id
_entity_poly.type
_entity_poly.pdbx_seq_one_letter_code
_entity_poly.pdbx_strand_id
1 'polypeptide(L)' 'MNLVDITHEWLALWFESVEEMVGVKLLEPSTLPRLHAWVQNFKQVLVIRDNLPNYQKLVAHMKRVREMLVPQV' A
#
# COMPACT_ATOMS: atom_id res chain seq x y z
N MET A 1 -11.16 -13.41 -2.29
CA MET A 1 -9.96 -13.51 -3.12
C MET A 1 -10.38 -13.94 -4.51
N ASN A 2 -10.52 -12.96 -5.40
CA ASN A 2 -10.86 -13.10 -6.82
C ASN A 2 -9.68 -12.64 -7.69
N LEU A 3 -9.80 -12.71 -9.01
CA LEU A 3 -8.74 -12.30 -9.95
C LEU A 3 -8.31 -10.83 -9.74
N VAL A 4 -9.25 -9.95 -9.42
CA VAL A 4 -8.96 -8.53 -9.16
C VAL A 4 -8.10 -8.38 -7.91
N ASP A 5 -8.41 -9.13 -6.84
CA ASP A 5 -7.63 -9.12 -5.60
C ASP A 5 -6.16 -9.54 -5.85
N ILE A 6 -5.94 -10.58 -6.67
CA ILE A 6 -4.59 -11.08 -6.99
C ILE A 6 -3.83 -10.09 -7.89
N THR A 7 -4.49 -9.54 -8.90
CA THR A 7 -3.85 -8.59 -9.83
C THR A 7 -3.53 -7.24 -9.19
N HIS A 8 -4.25 -6.87 -8.12
CA HIS A 8 -4.12 -5.58 -7.47
C HIS A 8 -3.52 -5.68 -6.06
N GLU A 9 -3.02 -6.84 -5.65
CA GLU A 9 -2.45 -7.10 -4.32
C GLU A 9 -1.37 -6.09 -3.91
N TRP A 10 -0.53 -5.70 -4.87
CA TRP A 10 0.55 -4.76 -4.67
C TRP A 10 0.06 -3.34 -4.34
N LEU A 11 -1.18 -2.99 -4.70
CA LEU A 11 -1.76 -1.68 -4.37
C LEU A 11 -1.93 -1.50 -2.87
N ALA A 12 -2.31 -2.54 -2.13
CA ALA A 12 -2.47 -2.45 -0.68
C ALA A 12 -1.15 -2.05 0.00
N LEU A 13 -0.03 -2.61 -0.48
CA LEU A 13 1.32 -2.29 -0.04
C LEU A 13 1.76 -0.87 -0.45
N TRP A 14 1.43 -0.49 -1.69
CA TRP A 14 1.76 0.82 -2.25
C TRP A 14 1.06 1.95 -1.49
N PHE A 15 -0.24 1.82 -1.22
CA PHE A 15 -1.02 2.85 -0.54
C PHE A 15 -0.44 3.20 0.84
N GLU A 16 -0.22 2.20 1.69
CA GLU A 16 0.28 2.42 3.06
C GLU A 16 1.65 3.12 3.07
N SER A 17 2.54 2.71 2.16
CA SER A 17 3.89 3.27 2.05
C SER A 17 3.89 4.70 1.50
N VAL A 18 3.00 5.00 0.55
CA VAL A 18 2.87 6.34 -0.04
C VAL A 18 2.26 7.31 0.95
N GLU A 19 1.24 6.89 1.72
CA GLU A 19 0.63 7.71 2.75
C GLU A 19 1.66 8.13 3.81
N GLU A 20 2.51 7.20 4.27
CA GLU A 20 3.60 7.50 5.20
C GLU A 20 4.65 8.43 4.58
N MET A 21 5.04 8.17 3.33
CA MET A 21 6.07 8.94 2.64
C MET A 21 5.65 10.40 2.38
N VAL A 22 4.39 10.62 2.03
CA VAL A 22 3.83 11.95 1.72
C VAL A 22 3.28 12.63 2.97
N GLY A 23 3.02 11.89 4.05
CA GLY A 23 2.42 12.39 5.28
C GLY A 23 0.94 12.72 5.13
N VAL A 24 0.26 12.10 4.15
CA VAL A 24 -1.16 12.34 3.83
C VAL A 24 -1.90 11.02 3.89
N LYS A 25 -3.05 10.98 4.58
CA LYS A 25 -3.98 9.86 4.48
C LYS A 25 -4.87 10.01 3.27
N LEU A 26 -4.70 9.11 2.30
CA LEU A 26 -5.47 9.03 1.07
C LEU A 26 -6.68 8.09 1.23
N LEU A 27 -6.46 6.93 1.85
CA LEU A 27 -7.45 5.90 2.11
C LEU A 27 -8.14 6.15 3.44
N GLU A 28 -8.89 7.24 3.53
CA GLU A 28 -9.78 7.42 4.67
C GLU A 28 -11.11 6.71 4.46
N PRO A 29 -11.74 6.17 5.52
CA PRO A 29 -13.09 5.64 5.46
C PRO A 29 -14.12 6.66 4.94
N SER A 30 -13.85 7.95 5.13
CA SER A 30 -14.69 9.08 4.71
C SER A 30 -14.61 9.36 3.20
N THR A 31 -13.46 9.14 2.58
CA THR A 31 -13.21 9.49 1.16
C THR A 31 -13.38 8.30 0.24
N LEU A 32 -12.75 7.16 0.57
CA LEU A 32 -12.70 5.95 -0.25
C LEU A 32 -13.10 4.71 0.57
N PRO A 33 -14.33 4.65 1.12
CA PRO A 33 -14.75 3.64 2.10
C PRO A 33 -14.56 2.20 1.60
N ARG A 34 -14.89 1.94 0.34
CA ARG A 34 -14.78 0.60 -0.26
C ARG A 34 -13.32 0.17 -0.44
N LEU A 35 -12.46 1.10 -0.87
CA LEU A 35 -11.04 0.81 -1.07
C LEU A 35 -10.32 0.67 0.26
N HIS A 36 -10.64 1.52 1.24
CA HIS A 36 -10.18 1.38 2.62
C HIS A 36 -10.56 0.00 3.18
N ALA A 37 -11.83 -0.39 3.08
CA ALA A 37 -12.29 -1.70 3.56
C ALA A 37 -11.59 -2.86 2.82
N TRP A 38 -11.38 -2.73 1.50
CA TRP A 38 -10.66 -3.73 0.72
C TRP A 38 -9.22 -3.91 1.21
N VAL A 39 -8.45 -2.82 1.40
CA VAL A 39 -7.07 -2.91 1.90
C VAL A 39 -7.02 -3.56 3.29
N GLN A 40 -7.93 -3.19 4.19
CA GLN A 40 -8.00 -3.81 5.53
C GLN A 40 -8.32 -5.31 5.46
N ASN A 41 -9.27 -5.70 4.62
CA ASN A 41 -9.64 -7.11 4.44
C ASN A 41 -8.53 -7.91 3.76
N PHE A 42 -7.85 -7.32 2.77
CA PHE A 42 -6.76 -7.95 2.03
C PHE A 42 -5.59 -8.33 2.95
N LYS A 43 -5.19 -7.42 3.85
CA LYS A 43 -4.13 -7.65 4.84
C LYS A 43 -4.45 -8.75 5.85
N GLN A 44 -5.73 -9.08 6.06
CA GLN A 44 -6.15 -10.13 7.00
C GLN A 44 -6.14 -11.53 6.41
N VAL A 45 -5.99 -11.67 5.09
CA VAL A 45 -5.89 -12.98 4.46
C VAL A 45 -4.56 -13.63 4.86
N LEU A 46 -4.62 -14.81 5.49
CA LEU A 46 -3.46 -15.53 6.05
C LEU A 46 -2.28 -15.63 5.07
N VAL A 47 -2.53 -16.08 3.84
CA VAL A 47 -1.47 -16.25 2.84
C VAL A 47 -0.82 -14.93 2.46
N ILE A 48 -1.57 -13.84 2.47
CA ILE A 48 -1.04 -12.51 2.16
C ILE A 48 -0.21 -12.05 3.35
N ARG A 49 -0.81 -12.02 4.55
CA ARG A 49 -0.15 -11.58 5.78
C ARG A 49 1.20 -12.25 6.01
N ASP A 50 1.27 -13.56 5.79
CA ASP A 50 2.48 -14.34 6.05
C ASP A 50 3.56 -14.17 4.95
N ASN A 51 3.19 -13.62 3.78
CA ASN A 51 4.10 -13.34 2.66
C ASN A 51 4.36 -11.85 2.42
N LEU A 52 3.73 -10.93 3.18
CA LEU A 52 3.96 -9.50 3.00
C LEU A 52 5.44 -9.17 3.31
N PRO A 53 6.10 -8.37 2.46
CA PRO A 53 7.46 -7.91 2.73
C PRO A 53 7.47 -7.08 4.01
N ASN A 54 8.60 -7.08 4.71
CA ASN A 54 8.77 -6.25 5.89
C ASN A 54 8.41 -4.78 5.57
N TYR A 55 7.46 -4.22 6.31
CA TYR A 55 6.89 -2.91 6.05
C TYR A 55 7.94 -1.80 5.98
N GLN A 56 8.93 -1.80 6.88
CA GLN A 56 10.00 -0.79 6.87
C GLN A 56 10.90 -0.91 5.62
N LYS A 57 11.16 -2.13 5.14
CA LYS A 57 11.88 -2.33 3.86
C LYS A 57 11.08 -1.80 2.67
N LEU A 58 9.76 -1.98 2.70
CA LEU A 58 8.87 -1.48 1.66
C LEU A 58 8.85 0.05 1.62
N VAL A 59 8.70 0.71 2.77
CA VAL A 59 8.76 2.18 2.86
C VAL A 59 10.12 2.70 2.36
N ALA A 60 11.23 2.06 2.76
CA ALA A 60 12.56 2.42 2.27
C ALA A 60 12.69 2.24 0.74
N HIS A 61 12.13 1.18 0.17
CA HIS A 61 12.08 0.97 -1.27
C HIS A 61 11.27 2.08 -1.96
N MET A 62 10.10 2.43 -1.44
CA MET A 62 9.24 3.48 -2.01
C MET A 62 9.88 4.87 -1.94
N LYS A 63 10.61 5.18 -0.86
CA LYS A 63 11.42 6.41 -0.77
C LYS A 63 12.47 6.49 -1.87
N ARG A 64 13.21 5.40 -2.11
CA ARG A 64 14.19 5.32 -3.21
C ARG A 64 13.53 5.47 -4.59
N VAL A 65 12.37 4.84 -4.80
CA VAL A 65 11.60 5.00 -6.04
C VAL A 65 11.19 6.46 -6.24
N ARG A 66 10.73 7.14 -5.18
CA ARG A 66 10.41 8.58 -5.25
C ARG A 66 11.63 9.43 -5.60
N GLU A 67 12.78 9.21 -4.97
CA GLU A 67 14.01 9.95 -5.27
C GLU A 67 14.44 9.80 -6.74
N MET A 68 14.21 8.62 -7.33
CA MET A 68 14.51 8.35 -8.73
C MET A 68 13.52 9.02 -9.70
N LEU A 69 12.23 9.01 -9.38
CA LEU A 69 11.15 9.48 -10.26
C LEU A 69 10.85 10.97 -10.10
N VAL A 70 11.11 11.52 -8.92
CA VAL A 70 10.88 12.93 -8.57
C VAL A 70 12.23 13.50 -8.09
N PRO A 71 13.05 14.02 -9.02
CA PRO A 71 14.27 14.73 -8.66
C PRO A 71 13.90 15.84 -7.67
N GLN A 72 14.63 15.92 -6.56
CA GLN A 72 14.45 17.02 -5.62
C GLN A 72 14.89 18.31 -6.34
N VAL A 73 13.95 19.24 -6.56
CA VAL A 73 14.21 20.59 -7.06
C VAL A 73 14.67 21.48 -5.91
#